data_AF-A0A2E3C528-F1
#
_entry.id   AF-A0A2E3C528-F1
#
_cell.length_a   1.000
_cell.length_b   1.000
_cell.length_c   1.000
_cell.angle_alpha   90.00
_cell.angle_beta   90.00
_cell.angle_gamma   90.00
#
_symmetry.space_group_name_H-M   'P 1'
#
loop_
_entity.id
_entity.type
_entity.pdbx_description
1 polymer ?
#
loop_
_entity_poly.entity_id
_entity_poly.type
_entity_poly.pdbx_seq_one_letter_code
_entity_poly.pdbx_strand_id
1 'polypeptide(L)'
;MCSTIWEDAHMGYHKREIKKGVVGEKTKIYEELDEFYESLEQDNPVMALVELSDLVGAVEMYLEKYHPSIKLEDLVTMASTTRGAFEDGTRAPRDNAPTE
;
A
#
# COMPACT_ATOMS: atom_id res chain seq x y z
N MET A 1 -43.29 1.64 -12.61
CA MET A 1 -42.89 2.65 -11.61
C MET A 1 -42.10 1.90 -10.55
N CYS A 2 -40.77 2.01 -10.56
CA CYS A 2 -39.98 2.89 -9.67
C CYS A 2 -40.09 2.42 -8.21
N SER A 3 -39.04 1.94 -7.52
CA SER A 3 -37.67 2.45 -7.49
C SER A 3 -36.61 1.36 -7.30
N THR A 4 -35.53 1.47 -8.08
CA THR A 4 -34.22 0.83 -7.90
C THR A 4 -33.39 1.70 -6.97
N ILE A 5 -33.19 1.34 -5.69
CA ILE A 5 -32.13 1.87 -4.80
C ILE A 5 -32.17 0.95 -3.56
N TRP A 6 -31.15 0.20 -3.12
CA TRP A 6 -29.71 0.46 -3.02
C TRP A 6 -28.97 -0.89 -3.09
N GLU A 7 -28.09 -1.05 -4.08
CA GLU A 7 -26.96 -1.99 -3.96
C GLU A 7 -25.93 -1.27 -3.09
N ASP A 8 -25.93 -1.61 -1.80
CA ASP A 8 -24.94 -1.14 -0.83
C ASP A 8 -23.56 -1.72 -1.19
N ALA A 9 -22.93 -1.17 -2.23
CA ALA A 9 -21.48 -1.18 -2.35
C ALA A 9 -20.96 -0.50 -1.08
N HIS A 10 -20.25 -1.24 -0.24
CA HIS A 10 -19.66 -0.77 1.02
C HIS A 10 -19.16 0.67 0.90
N MET A 11 -19.92 1.62 1.46
CA MET A 11 -19.45 2.97 1.70
C MET A 11 -18.37 2.86 2.76
N GLY A 12 -17.13 2.63 2.32
CA GLY A 12 -15.94 2.73 3.14
C GLY A 12 -15.83 4.14 3.74
N TYR A 13 -14.88 4.33 4.65
CA TYR A 13 -14.69 5.63 5.29
C TYR A 13 -14.05 6.69 4.35
N HIS A 14 -13.78 6.32 3.09
CA HIS A 14 -13.23 7.18 2.04
C HIS A 14 -14.28 8.13 1.47
N LYS A 15 -13.90 9.39 1.29
CA LYS A 15 -14.72 10.48 0.75
C LYS A 15 -14.69 10.56 -0.77
N ARG A 16 -13.77 9.85 -1.44
CA ARG A 16 -13.70 9.76 -2.91
C ARG A 16 -13.74 8.31 -3.36
N GLU A 17 -14.21 8.10 -4.57
CA GLU A 17 -14.16 6.79 -5.22
C GLU A 17 -12.69 6.46 -5.53
N ILE A 18 -12.21 5.36 -4.95
CA ILE A 18 -10.87 4.84 -5.19
C ILE A 18 -11.01 3.56 -6.01
N LYS A 19 -10.16 3.44 -7.04
CA LYS A 19 -10.22 2.33 -7.97
C LYS A 19 -9.84 1.04 -7.27
N LYS A 20 -10.80 0.12 -7.17
CA LYS A 20 -10.58 -1.21 -6.63
C LYS A 20 -9.60 -2.02 -7.49
N GLY A 21 -8.57 -2.53 -6.85
CA GLY A 21 -7.56 -3.42 -7.39
C GLY A 21 -7.93 -4.89 -7.26
N VAL A 22 -7.18 -5.75 -7.94
CA VAL A 22 -7.37 -7.21 -7.90
C VAL A 22 -6.49 -7.82 -6.80
N VAL A 23 -7.09 -8.64 -5.94
CA VAL A 23 -6.37 -9.35 -4.85
C VAL A 23 -5.19 -10.17 -5.40
N GLY A 24 -4.04 -10.03 -4.74
CA GLY A 24 -2.76 -10.64 -5.14
C GLY A 24 -2.09 -10.00 -6.36
N GLU A 25 -2.69 -8.97 -6.97
CA GLU A 25 -2.07 -8.18 -8.03
C GLU A 25 -1.52 -6.86 -7.48
N LYS A 26 -0.51 -6.30 -8.17
CA LYS A 26 0.03 -4.97 -7.83
C LYS A 26 -1.02 -3.85 -7.80
N THR A 27 -2.13 -4.03 -8.51
CA THR A 27 -3.25 -3.07 -8.49
C THR A 27 -3.90 -2.94 -7.12
N LYS A 28 -3.87 -3.99 -6.29
CA LYS A 28 -4.38 -3.90 -4.91
C LYS A 28 -3.44 -3.07 -4.05
N ILE A 29 -2.12 -3.20 -4.23
CA ILE A 29 -1.13 -2.33 -3.56
C ILE A 29 -1.37 -0.85 -3.93
N TYR A 30 -1.70 -0.55 -5.20
CA TYR A 30 -2.04 0.83 -5.60
C TYR A 30 -3.34 1.33 -4.96
N GLU A 31 -4.36 0.48 -4.82
CA GLU A 31 -5.61 0.83 -4.13
C GLU A 31 -5.33 1.24 -2.67
N GLU A 32 -4.65 0.39 -1.88
CA GLU A 32 -4.38 0.69 -0.46
C GLU A 32 -3.51 1.94 -0.29
N LEU A 33 -2.60 2.20 -1.24
CA LEU A 33 -1.78 3.40 -1.22
C LEU A 33 -2.60 4.67 -1.49
N ASP A 34 -3.55 4.61 -2.43
CA ASP A 34 -4.46 5.72 -2.72
C ASP A 34 -5.43 5.97 -1.54
N GLU A 35 -5.85 4.92 -0.83
CA GLU A 35 -6.64 4.96 0.40
C GLU A 35 -5.85 5.58 1.57
N PHE A 36 -4.56 5.24 1.70
CA PHE A 36 -3.66 5.88 2.66
C PHE A 36 -3.50 7.38 2.41
N TYR A 37 -3.25 7.79 1.15
CA TYR A 37 -3.14 9.21 0.82
C TYR A 37 -4.42 9.98 1.10
N GLU A 38 -5.57 9.40 0.77
CA GLU A 38 -6.86 9.99 1.03
C GLU A 38 -7.10 10.15 2.54
N SER A 39 -6.73 9.15 3.35
CA SER A 39 -6.78 9.23 4.82
C SER A 39 -5.96 10.39 5.39
N LEU A 40 -4.81 10.71 4.78
CA LEU A 40 -4.01 11.89 5.13
C LEU A 40 -4.68 13.19 4.70
N GLU A 41 -5.27 13.25 3.49
CA GLU A 41 -6.06 14.40 3.02
C GLU A 41 -7.27 14.67 3.94
N GLN A 42 -7.79 13.63 4.59
CA GLN A 42 -8.87 13.72 5.57
C GLN A 42 -8.44 14.16 6.97
N ASP A 43 -7.14 14.34 7.24
CA ASP A 43 -6.57 14.52 8.57
C ASP A 43 -6.99 13.40 9.56
N ASN A 44 -7.11 12.15 9.07
CA ASN A 44 -7.50 11.00 9.89
C ASN A 44 -6.30 10.06 10.12
N PRO A 45 -5.50 10.28 11.18
CA PRO A 45 -4.30 9.49 11.42
C PRO A 45 -4.59 8.03 11.75
N VAL A 46 -5.75 7.72 12.34
CA VAL A 46 -6.10 6.34 12.67
C VAL A 46 -6.42 5.55 11.39
N MET A 47 -7.21 6.15 10.49
CA MET A 47 -7.50 5.54 9.18
C MET A 47 -6.20 5.33 8.40
N ALA A 48 -5.32 6.33 8.35
CA ALA A 48 -4.04 6.20 7.67
C ALA A 48 -3.19 5.02 8.19
N LEU A 49 -3.20 4.73 9.50
CA LEU A 49 -2.51 3.55 10.04
C LEU A 49 -3.18 2.23 9.69
N VAL A 50 -4.51 2.21 9.52
CA VAL A 50 -5.26 1.06 9.01
C VAL A 50 -4.85 0.79 7.57
N GLU A 51 -4.85 1.81 6.71
CA GLU A 51 -4.47 1.64 5.30
C GLU A 51 -3.01 1.20 5.14
N LEU A 52 -2.11 1.65 6.03
CA LEU A 52 -0.74 1.10 6.06
C LEU A 52 -0.71 -0.39 6.42
N SER A 53 -1.62 -0.84 7.28
CA SER A 53 -1.75 -2.27 7.63
C SER A 53 -2.32 -3.06 6.45
N ASP A 54 -3.29 -2.51 5.74
CA ASP A 54 -3.87 -3.14 4.55
C ASP A 54 -2.87 -3.18 3.38
N LEU A 55 -2.03 -2.15 3.23
CA LEU A 55 -0.92 -2.15 2.26
C LEU A 55 0.09 -3.29 2.55
N VAL A 56 0.38 -3.56 3.82
CA VAL A 56 1.21 -4.72 4.20
C VAL A 56 0.55 -6.04 3.75
N GLY A 57 -0.75 -6.20 3.99
CA GLY A 57 -1.52 -7.35 3.52
C GLY A 57 -1.54 -7.48 2.00
N ALA A 58 -1.66 -6.37 1.26
CA ALA A 58 -1.63 -6.36 -0.20
C ALA A 58 -0.28 -6.83 -0.76
N VAL A 59 0.82 -6.45 -0.11
CA VAL A 59 2.17 -6.92 -0.46
C VAL A 59 2.31 -8.42 -0.17
N GLU A 60 1.83 -8.89 0.98
CA GLU A 60 1.86 -10.31 1.34
C GLU A 60 1.11 -11.16 0.30
N MET A 61 -0.11 -10.77 -0.07
CA MET A 61 -0.90 -11.47 -1.10
C MET A 61 -0.22 -11.46 -2.48
N TYR A 62 0.52 -10.40 -2.82
CA TYR A 62 1.31 -10.35 -4.05
C TYR A 62 2.46 -11.36 -4.01
N LEU A 63 3.17 -11.47 -2.88
CA LEU A 63 4.24 -12.44 -2.68
C LEU A 63 3.70 -13.88 -2.77
N GLU A 64 2.58 -14.18 -2.11
CA GLU A 64 1.96 -15.51 -2.18
C GLU A 64 1.67 -15.94 -3.62
N LYS A 65 1.24 -15.00 -4.47
CA LYS A 65 0.89 -15.27 -5.87
C LYS A 65 2.10 -15.43 -6.78
N TYR A 66 3.07 -14.53 -6.69
CA TYR A 66 4.17 -14.43 -7.66
C TYR A 66 5.51 -14.97 -7.16
N HIS A 67 5.69 -15.01 -5.84
CA HIS A 67 6.93 -15.37 -5.17
C HIS A 67 6.67 -16.30 -3.96
N PRO A 68 6.01 -17.45 -4.14
CA PRO A 68 5.51 -18.28 -3.03
C PRO A 68 6.60 -18.84 -2.09
N SER A 69 7.87 -18.73 -2.47
CA SER A 69 9.03 -19.10 -1.64
C SER A 69 9.61 -17.94 -0.83
N ILE A 70 9.13 -16.72 -1.01
CA ILE A 70 9.58 -15.50 -0.33
C ILE A 70 8.44 -15.01 0.54
N LYS A 71 8.72 -14.75 1.81
CA LYS A 71 7.74 -14.20 2.75
C LYS A 71 7.95 -12.71 2.97
N LEU A 72 6.93 -12.06 3.51
CA LEU A 72 7.03 -10.65 3.88
C LEU A 72 8.19 -10.39 4.87
N GLU A 73 8.44 -11.32 5.80
CA GLU A 73 9.55 -11.19 6.77
C GLU A 73 10.92 -11.16 6.09
N ASP A 74 11.09 -11.83 4.94
CA ASP A 74 12.32 -11.77 4.16
C ASP A 74 12.55 -10.35 3.61
N LEU A 75 11.48 -9.69 3.14
CA LEU A 75 11.54 -8.30 2.70
C LEU A 75 11.85 -7.35 3.86
N VAL A 76 11.22 -7.55 5.03
CA VAL A 76 11.47 -6.74 6.23
C VAL A 76 12.90 -6.91 6.72
N THR A 77 13.43 -8.14 6.68
CA THR A 77 14.83 -8.44 7.01
C THR A 77 15.77 -7.66 6.09
N MET A 78 15.51 -7.72 4.78
CA MET A 78 16.29 -6.98 3.78
C MET A 78 16.19 -5.45 3.95
N ALA A 79 15.00 -4.94 4.25
CA ALA A 79 14.78 -3.52 4.53
C ALA A 79 15.58 -3.06 5.77
N SER A 80 15.59 -3.87 6.83
CA SER A 80 16.34 -3.59 8.06
C SER A 80 17.85 -3.59 7.82
N THR A 81 18.37 -4.56 7.07
CA THR A 81 19.79 -4.61 6.69
C THR A 81 20.20 -3.39 5.85
N THR A 82 19.37 -3.00 4.89
CA THR A 82 19.67 -1.83 4.05
C THR A 82 19.52 -0.51 4.80
N ARG A 83 18.60 -0.41 5.76
CA ARG A 83 18.49 0.72 6.69
C ARG A 83 19.78 0.92 7.47
N GLY A 84 20.37 -0.16 7.99
CA GLY A 84 21.68 -0.12 8.64
C GLY A 84 22.74 0.52 7.74
N ALA A 85 22.77 0.14 6.46
CA ALA A 85 23.70 0.71 5.47
C ALA A 85 23.47 2.21 5.17
N PHE A 86 22.24 2.72 5.37
CA PHE A 86 21.94 4.15 5.27
C PHE A 86 22.34 4.90 6.55
N GLU A 87 22.14 4.30 7.72
CA GLU A 87 22.45 4.91 9.02
C GLU A 87 23.95 4.89 9.35
N ASP A 88 24.69 3.87 8.88
CA ASP A 88 26.14 3.73 9.07
C ASP A 88 26.99 4.45 8.00
N GLY A 89 26.34 5.05 6.98
CA GLY A 89 26.97 5.84 5.94
C GLY A 89 27.65 5.03 4.82
N THR A 90 27.55 3.70 4.81
CA THR A 90 28.10 2.87 3.73
C THR A 90 27.34 2.99 2.41
N ARG A 91 26.10 3.51 2.46
CA ARG A 91 25.29 3.89 1.30
C ARG A 91 24.98 5.39 1.31
N ALA A 92 25.71 6.15 0.50
CA ALA A 92 25.35 7.54 0.21
C ALA A 92 24.00 7.61 -0.53
N PRO A 93 23.22 8.70 -0.35
CA PRO A 93 22.11 9.00 -1.25
C PRO A 93 22.58 8.91 -2.70
N ARG A 94 21.76 8.35 -3.58
CA ARG A 94 22.05 8.46 -5.01
C ARG A 94 21.80 9.91 -5.42
N ASP A 95 22.81 10.74 -5.25
CA ASP A 95 22.89 11.97 -6.03
C ASP A 95 22.92 11.52 -7.50
N ASN A 96 22.01 12.06 -8.31
CA ASN A 96 21.79 11.81 -9.75
C ASN A 96 20.74 10.74 -10.10
N ALA A 97 19.46 11.13 -10.03
CA ALA A 97 18.53 10.74 -11.09
C ALA A 97 18.62 11.81 -12.19
N PRO A 98 18.83 11.47 -13.47
CA PRO A 98 18.66 12.44 -14.54
C PRO A 98 17.21 12.93 -14.51
N THR A 99 17.03 14.24 -14.55
CA THR A 99 15.75 14.86 -14.89
C THR A 99 15.47 14.55 -16.36
N GLU A 100 14.54 13.64 -16.62
CA GLU A 100 13.83 13.56 -17.91
C GLU A 100 12.47 14.26 -17.77
#